data_AF-A0A0D2NYN6-F1
#
_entry.id   AF-A0A0D2NYN6-F1
#
_cell.length_a   1.000
_cell.length_b   1.000
_cell.length_c   1.000
_cell.angle_alpha   90.00
_cell.angle_beta   90.00
_cell.angle_gamma   90.00
#
_symmetry.space_group_name_H-M   'P 1'
#
loop_
_entity.id
_entity.type
_entity.pdbx_description
1 polymer ?
#
loop_
_entity_poly.entity_id
_entity_poly.type
_entity_poly.pdbx_seq_one_letter_code
_entity_poly.pdbx_strand_id
1 'polypeptide(L)' 'VDDKQTNWVAKLLFLEFAINLARLETTSYSLFFLNNGRIPCPMIWDSAPKTEYLAI' A
#
# COMPACT_ATOMS: atom_id res chain seq x y z
N VAL A 1 -22.01 -17.41 -0.27
CA VAL A 1 -21.07 -16.37 0.19
C VAL A 1 -19.76 -17.08 0.42
N ASP A 2 -18.70 -16.67 -0.29
CA ASP A 2 -17.37 -17.25 -0.09
C ASP A 2 -16.87 -16.76 1.29
N ASP A 3 -16.89 -17.64 2.29
CA ASP A 3 -16.60 -17.33 3.70
C ASP A 3 -15.10 -17.20 4.01
N LYS A 4 -14.21 -17.27 3.01
CA LYS A 4 -12.77 -17.13 3.21
C LYS A 4 -12.34 -15.68 3.12
N GLN A 5 -12.59 -14.93 4.20
CA GLN A 5 -11.91 -13.65 4.45
C GLN A 5 -10.44 -13.87 4.85
N THR A 6 -9.63 -14.55 4.03
CA THR A 6 -8.19 -14.72 4.30
C THR A 6 -7.33 -13.59 3.72
N ASN A 7 -7.90 -12.81 2.80
CA ASN A 7 -7.16 -11.79 2.04
C ASN A 7 -7.33 -10.37 2.61
N TRP A 8 -7.83 -10.23 3.84
CA TRP A 8 -8.10 -8.91 4.43
C TRP A 8 -6.83 -8.10 4.67
N VAL A 9 -5.72 -8.73 5.06
CA VAL A 9 -4.41 -8.08 5.24
C VAL A 9 -3.95 -7.43 3.94
N ALA A 10 -4.01 -8.20 2.84
CA ALA A 10 -3.67 -7.74 1.51
C ALA A 10 -4.57 -6.58 1.05
N LYS A 11 -5.88 -6.67 1.31
CA LYS A 11 -6.84 -5.59 0.99
C LYS A 11 -6.60 -4.33 1.82
N LEU A 12 -6.25 -4.47 3.09
CA LEU A 12 -5.96 -3.34 3.98
C LEU A 12 -4.71 -2.59 3.52
N LEU A 13 -3.65 -3.33 3.20
CA LEU A 13 -2.41 -2.76 2.68
C LEU A 13 -2.63 -2.01 1.36
N PHE A 14 -3.45 -2.57 0.47
CA PHE A 14 -3.85 -1.90 -0.77
C PHE A 14 -4.60 -0.59 -0.50
N LEU A 15 -5.54 -0.60 0.46
CA LEU A 15 -6.32 0.57 0.81
C LEU A 15 -5.41 1.69 1.37
N GLU A 16 -4.52 1.34 2.28
CA GLU A 16 -3.54 2.26 2.87
C GLU A 16 -2.63 2.88 1.81
N PHE A 17 -2.12 2.06 0.88
CA PHE A 17 -1.28 2.53 -0.22
C PHE A 17 -2.05 3.50 -1.13
N ALA A 18 -3.27 3.14 -1.54
CA ALA A 18 -4.10 3.98 -2.39
C ALA A 18 -4.43 5.33 -1.74
N ILE A 19 -4.77 5.35 -0.45
CA ILE A 19 -5.07 6.57 0.31
C ILE A 19 -3.82 7.45 0.42
N ASN A 20 -2.67 6.89 0.77
CA ASN A 20 -1.43 7.65 0.91
C ASN A 20 -0.90 8.20 -0.43
N LEU A 21 -1.20 7.52 -1.53
CA LEU A 21 -0.81 7.93 -2.87
C LEU A 21 -1.80 8.91 -3.51
N ALA A 22 -3.06 8.93 -3.07
CA ALA A 22 -4.07 9.84 -3.59
C ALA A 22 -3.59 11.29 -3.47
N ARG A 23 -3.78 12.05 -4.55
CA ARG A 23 -3.43 13.47 -4.60
C ARG A 23 -4.42 14.25 -3.74
N LEU A 24 -3.90 15.05 -2.81
CA LEU A 24 -4.72 15.97 -2.04
C LEU A 24 -5.09 17.19 -2.88
N GLU A 25 -6.37 17.54 -2.94
CA GLU A 25 -6.86 18.66 -3.77
C GLU A 25 -6.30 20.02 -3.35
N THR A 26 -6.08 20.22 -2.05
CA THR A 26 -5.62 21.50 -1.49
C THR A 26 -4.15 21.79 -1.77
N THR A 27 -3.30 20.76 -1.75
CA THR A 27 -1.84 20.92 -1.87
C THR A 27 -1.30 20.41 -3.22
N SER A 28 -2.12 19.72 -4.01
CA SER A 28 -1.73 19.05 -5.27
C SER A 28 -0.62 17.98 -5.13
N TYR A 29 -0.24 17.63 -3.90
CA TYR A 29 0.72 16.57 -3.58
C TYR A 29 0.02 15.39 -2.90
N SER A 30 0.58 14.20 -3.02
CA SER A 30 0.12 13.05 -2.24
C SER A 30 0.58 13.15 -0.79
N LEU A 31 -0.15 12.51 0.13
CA LEU A 31 0.23 12.49 1.54
C LEU A 31 1.61 11.85 1.74
N PHE A 32 1.91 10.80 0.98
CA PHE A 32 3.22 10.16 1.00
C PHE A 32 4.35 11.13 0.64
N PHE A 33 4.15 11.94 -0.41
CA PHE A 33 5.13 12.94 -0.82
C PHE A 33 5.33 14.02 0.25
N LEU A 34 4.25 14.47 0.91
CA LEU A 34 4.33 15.47 1.96
C LEU A 34 5.06 14.96 3.21
N ASN A 35 4.89 13.69 3.57
CA ASN A 35 5.53 13.11 4.76
C ASN A 35 7.01 12.75 4.53
N ASN A 36 7.36 12.27 3.33
CA ASN A 36 8.67 11.68 3.08
C ASN A 36 9.53 12.45 2.06
N GLY A 37 8.97 13.45 1.36
CA GLY A 37 9.64 14.20 0.30
C GLY A 37 10.02 13.37 -0.93
N ARG A 38 9.47 12.15 -1.07
CA ARG A 38 9.81 11.18 -2.12
C ARG A 38 8.53 10.54 -2.67
N ILE A 39 8.58 10.10 -3.92
CA ILE A 39 7.50 9.29 -4.52
C ILE A 39 7.81 7.80 -4.20
N PRO A 40 6.82 7.00 -3.78
CA PRO A 40 7.07 5.60 -3.48
C PRO A 40 7.42 4.82 -4.74
N CYS A 41 8.20 3.74 -4.59
CA CYS A 41 8.37 2.78 -5.67
C CYS A 41 6.99 2.20 -6.04
N PRO A 42 6.72 1.95 -7.34
CA PRO A 42 5.52 1.24 -7.74
C PRO A 42 5.49 -0.12 -7.03
N MET A 43 4.40 -0.40 -6.31
CA MET A 43 4.25 -1.66 -5.58
C MET A 43 4.07 -2.81 -6.59
N ILE A 44 5.05 -3.71 -6.68
CA ILE A 44 4.95 -4.92 -7.52
C ILE A 44 4.19 -5.98 -6.72
N TRP A 45 2.92 -6.18 -7.05
CA TRP A 45 2.01 -7.05 -6.31
C TRP A 45 2.16 -8.55 -6.66
N ASP A 46 2.69 -8.87 -7.84
CA ASP A 46 2.70 -10.24 -8.39
C ASP A 46 3.91 -11.11 -7.99
N SER A 47 4.80 -10.61 -7.13
CA SER A 47 6.07 -11.32 -6.89
C SER A 47 6.65 -11.08 -5.50
N ALA A 48 5.84 -11.16 -4.44
CA ALA A 48 6.41 -11.39 -3.11
C ALA A 48 7.05 -12.80 -3.10
N PRO A 49 8.38 -12.95 -3.04
CA PRO A 49 8.96 -14.27 -2.83
C PRO A 49 8.44 -14.80 -1.49
N LYS A 50 8.17 -16.11 -1.39
CA LYS A 50 7.64 -16.80 -0.19
C LYS A 50 8.49 -16.62 1.09
N THR A 51 9.59 -15.88 1.00
CA THR A 51 10.64 -15.76 2.01
C THR A 51 10.58 -14.43 2.78
N GLU A 52 9.80 -13.43 2.36
CA GLU A 52 9.74 -12.14 3.05
C GLU A 52 8.61 -12.07 4.08
N TYR A 53 8.75 -12.90 5.12
CA TYR A 53 8.37 -12.53 6.48
C TYR A 53 9.31 -13.30 7.42
N LEU A 54 10.58 -12.88 7.46
CA LEU A 54 11.39 -13.14 8.64
C LEU A 54 10.84 -12.22 9.73
N ALA A 55 9.94 -12.78 10.54
CA ALA A 55 9.60 -12.24 11.84
C ALA A 55 10.90 -12.18 12.66
N ILE A 56 11.54 -11.01 12.65
CA ILE A 56 12.54 -10.62 13.64
C ILE A 56 11.78 -10.11 14.86
#